data_AF-A0A3S0UMX3-F1
#
_entry.id   AF-A0A3S0UMX3-F1
#
_cell.length_a   1.000
_cell.length_b   1.000
_cell.length_c   1.000
_cell.angle_alpha   90.00
_cell.angle_beta   90.00
_cell.angle_gamma   90.00
#
_symmetry.space_group_name_H-M   'P 1'
#
loop_
_entity.id
_entity.type
_entity.pdbx_description
1 polymer ?
#
loop_
_entity_poly.entity_id
_entity_poly.type
_entity_poly.pdbx_seq_one_letter_code
_entity_poly.pdbx_strand_id
1 'polypeptide(L)'
;MRWRVIGRKTLLLLVLLILLVGMALLAMLAVRTMTLTRLAVADDVIARIWWPATTIRMLAYALLAWGLYPIWVRAHLPEAEAAVDGLPPTGNGLQTDAGRTAIEADGVQRQRAVHRQWWVFGGCVGLDLWMTQFPYWLLRG
;
A
#
# COMPACT_ATOMS: atom_id res chain seq x y z
N MET A 1 -5.13 2.33 38.38
CA MET A 1 -4.21 2.70 37.28
C MET A 1 -3.96 1.48 36.41
N ARG A 2 -4.55 1.43 35.22
CA ARG A 2 -4.46 0.29 34.27
C ARG A 2 -3.28 0.49 33.30
N TRP A 3 -2.05 0.21 33.74
CA TRP A 3 -0.91 0.08 32.82
C TRP A 3 -0.91 -1.34 32.25
N ARG A 4 -1.85 -1.60 31.33
CA ARG A 4 -1.92 -2.89 30.61
C ARG A 4 -0.81 -2.93 29.55
N VAL A 5 0.12 -3.86 29.75
CA VAL A 5 0.91 -4.59 28.74
C VAL A 5 0.92 -3.94 27.36
N ILE A 6 1.89 -3.05 27.13
CA ILE A 6 2.28 -2.63 25.79
C ILE A 6 2.75 -3.90 25.07
N GLY A 7 1.94 -4.43 24.16
CA GLY A 7 2.32 -5.59 23.36
C GLY A 7 3.60 -5.29 22.57
N ARG A 8 4.43 -6.31 22.29
CA ARG A 8 5.69 -6.18 21.54
C ARG A 8 5.55 -5.35 20.25
N LYS A 9 4.40 -5.43 19.59
CA LYS A 9 4.06 -4.63 18.39
C LYS A 9 3.92 -3.14 18.71
N THR A 10 3.27 -2.78 19.82
CA THR A 10 3.08 -1.40 20.28
C THR A 10 4.41 -0.78 20.74
N LEU A 11 5.28 -1.56 21.40
CA LEU A 11 6.63 -1.13 21.76
C LEU A 11 7.47 -0.85 20.50
N LEU A 12 7.44 -1.76 19.53
CA LEU A 12 8.12 -1.58 18.25
C LEU A 12 7.64 -0.32 17.52
N LEU A 13 6.32 -0.10 17.47
CA LEU A 13 5.76 1.12 16.86
C LEU A 13 6.24 2.39 17.58
N LEU A 14 6.27 2.39 18.91
CA LEU A 14 6.78 3.50 19.70
C LEU A 14 8.26 3.78 19.43
N VAL A 15 9.10 2.74 19.40
CA VAL A 15 10.52 2.86 19.07
C VAL A 15 10.71 3.43 17.66
N LEU A 16 9.92 2.93 16.70
CA LEU A 16 9.98 3.37 15.31
C LEU A 16 9.54 4.84 15.17
N LEU A 17 8.49 5.24 15.91
CA LEU A 17 8.03 6.64 15.98
C LEU A 17 9.11 7.56 16.55
N ILE A 18 9.76 7.15 17.66
CA ILE A 18 10.84 7.92 18.29
C ILE A 18 12.03 8.09 17.34
N LEU A 19 12.42 7.01 16.65
CA LEU A 19 13.47 7.05 15.62
C LEU A 19 13.12 8.03 14.49
N LEU A 20 11.87 8.01 14.02
CA LEU A 20 11.37 8.91 12.98
C LEU A 20 11.45 10.38 13.41
N VAL A 21 10.98 10.68 14.62
CA VAL A 21 11.03 12.03 15.20
C VAL A 21 12.49 12.48 15.38
N GLY A 22 13.34 11.59 15.90
CA GLY A 22 14.78 11.87 16.09
C GLY A 22 15.47 12.19 14.76
N MET A 23 15.20 11.42 13.70
CA MET A 23 15.73 11.69 12.36
C MET A 23 15.24 13.04 11.81
N ALA A 24 13.96 13.37 11.99
CA ALA A 24 13.43 14.66 11.55
C ALA A 24 14.11 15.85 12.26
N LEU A 25 14.31 15.75 13.57
CA LEU A 25 15.02 16.77 14.34
C LEU A 25 16.49 16.90 13.94
N LEU A 26 17.18 15.79 13.71
CA LEU A 26 18.56 15.77 13.22
C LEU A 26 18.68 16.40 11.83
N ALA A 27 17.76 16.09 10.92
CA ALA A 27 17.71 16.69 9.59
C ALA A 27 17.49 18.22 9.69
N MET A 28 16.57 18.67 10.54
CA MET A 28 16.34 20.11 10.77
C MET A 28 17.59 20.80 11.36
N LEU A 29 18.28 20.16 12.31
CA LEU A 29 19.51 20.70 12.88
C LEU A 29 20.64 20.77 11.83
N ALA A 30 20.77 19.75 10.99
CA ALA A 30 21.74 19.73 9.90
C ALA A 30 21.50 20.87 8.91
N VAL A 31 20.24 21.12 8.53
CA VAL A 31 19.87 22.23 7.63
C VAL A 31 20.20 23.59 8.27
N ARG A 32 19.92 23.79 9.56
CA ARG A 32 20.21 25.05 10.26
C ARG A 32 21.71 25.35 10.43
N THR A 33 22.54 24.31 10.44
CA THR A 33 23.99 24.44 10.68
C THR A 33 24.82 24.39 9.41
N MET A 34 24.22 24.02 8.27
CA MET A 34 24.90 24.00 6.98
C MET A 34 25.07 25.41 6.38
N THR A 35 26.24 25.65 5.80
CA THR A 35 26.49 26.84 4.98
C THR A 35 25.74 26.75 3.65
N LEU A 36 25.40 27.91 3.05
CA LEU A 36 24.69 28.01 1.76
C LEU A 36 25.34 27.14 0.66
N THR A 37 26.67 27.08 0.63
CA THR A 37 27.43 26.27 -0.33
C THR A 37 27.19 24.77 -0.16
N ARG A 38 27.09 24.28 1.10
CA ARG A 38 26.79 22.87 1.37
C ARG A 38 25.34 22.52 1.10
N LEU A 39 24.44 23.48 1.29
CA LEU A 39 23.02 23.32 0.96
C LEU A 39 22.82 23.12 -0.55
N ALA A 40 23.51 23.90 -1.39
CA ALA A 40 23.45 23.76 -2.84
C ALA A 40 24.00 22.41 -3.33
N VAL A 41 25.08 21.91 -2.73
CA VAL A 41 25.62 20.57 -3.02
C VAL A 41 24.63 19.48 -2.58
N ALA A 42 24.00 19.63 -1.43
CA ALA A 42 22.98 18.70 -0.96
C ALA A 42 21.77 18.67 -1.90
N ASP A 43 21.32 19.83 -2.40
CA ASP A 43 20.22 19.94 -3.36
C ASP A 43 20.53 19.24 -4.69
N ASP A 44 21.75 19.42 -5.22
CA ASP A 44 22.20 18.76 -6.45
C ASP A 44 22.25 17.22 -6.28
N VAL A 45 22.75 16.75 -5.13
CA VAL A 45 22.76 15.31 -4.79
C VAL A 45 21.34 14.76 -4.65
N ILE A 46 20.44 15.49 -3.99
CA ILE A 46 19.04 15.11 -3.86
C ILE A 46 18.38 15.03 -5.23
N ALA A 47 18.56 16.05 -6.09
CA ALA A 47 18.01 16.08 -7.44
C ALA A 47 18.48 14.88 -8.27
N ARG A 48 19.76 14.50 -8.16
CA ARG A 48 20.34 13.35 -8.87
C ARG A 48 19.78 12.00 -8.39
N ILE A 49 19.50 11.85 -7.10
CA ILE A 49 19.01 10.59 -6.51
C ILE A 49 17.48 10.48 -6.61
N TRP A 50 16.79 11.61 -6.64
CA TRP A 50 15.33 11.67 -6.55
C TRP A 50 14.63 10.97 -7.72
N TRP A 51 15.10 11.19 -8.96
CA TRP A 51 14.52 10.54 -10.13
C TRP A 51 14.70 9.02 -10.12
N PRO A 52 15.92 8.47 -9.93
CA PRO A 52 16.12 7.03 -9.77
C PRO A 52 15.25 6.40 -8.68
N ALA A 53 15.18 7.04 -7.50
CA ALA A 53 14.37 6.56 -6.39
C ALA A 53 12.87 6.57 -6.74
N THR A 54 12.40 7.59 -7.46
CA THR A 54 11.02 7.67 -7.93
C THR A 54 10.73 6.60 -8.97
N THR A 55 11.63 6.37 -9.92
CA THR A 55 11.50 5.28 -10.90
C THR A 55 11.40 3.92 -10.23
N ILE A 56 12.25 3.63 -9.24
CA ILE A 56 12.20 2.37 -8.48
C ILE A 56 10.87 2.24 -7.73
N ARG A 57 10.37 3.30 -7.08
CA ARG A 57 9.05 3.31 -6.44
C ARG A 57 7.93 3.01 -7.43
N MET A 58 7.92 3.68 -8.59
CA MET A 58 6.91 3.43 -9.62
C MET A 58 6.95 1.99 -10.15
N LEU A 59 8.14 1.43 -10.36
CA LEU A 59 8.32 0.02 -10.72
C LEU A 59 7.79 -0.91 -9.62
N ALA A 60 8.07 -0.63 -8.35
CA ALA A 60 7.55 -1.40 -7.23
C ALA A 60 6.02 -1.33 -7.16
N TYR A 61 5.42 -0.15 -7.36
CA TYR A 61 3.96 0.01 -7.40
C TYR A 61 3.34 -0.74 -8.59
N ALA A 62 3.99 -0.71 -9.76
CA ALA A 62 3.55 -1.47 -10.92
C ALA A 62 3.62 -2.99 -10.65
N LEU A 63 4.71 -3.47 -10.05
CA LEU A 63 4.87 -4.87 -9.65
C LEU A 63 3.82 -5.28 -8.61
N LEU A 64 3.50 -4.42 -7.65
CA LEU A 64 2.45 -4.67 -6.67
C LEU A 64 1.07 -4.73 -7.33
N ALA A 65 0.75 -3.78 -8.20
CA ALA A 65 -0.57 -3.65 -8.81
C ALA A 65 -0.85 -4.70 -9.90
N TRP A 66 0.12 -5.01 -10.75
CA TRP A 66 -0.04 -5.94 -11.88
C TRP A 66 0.60 -7.32 -11.63
N GLY A 67 1.53 -7.44 -10.70
CA GLY A 67 2.17 -8.71 -10.35
C GLY A 67 1.52 -9.35 -9.12
N LEU A 68 1.76 -8.75 -7.95
CA LEU A 68 1.40 -9.36 -6.68
C LEU A 68 -0.11 -9.37 -6.41
N TYR A 69 -0.79 -8.24 -6.64
CA TYR A 69 -2.22 -8.09 -6.39
C TYR A 69 -3.07 -9.14 -7.13
N PRO A 70 -2.95 -9.35 -8.45
CA PRO A 70 -3.77 -10.35 -9.13
C PRO A 70 -3.43 -11.80 -8.72
N ILE A 71 -2.21 -12.08 -8.26
CA ILE A 71 -1.86 -13.39 -7.69
C ILE A 71 -2.54 -13.56 -6.32
N TRP A 72 -2.44 -12.54 -5.46
CA TRP A 72 -3.05 -12.54 -4.14
C TRP A 72 -4.58 -12.69 -4.21
N VAL A 73 -5.23 -11.93 -5.11
CA VAL A 73 -6.66 -12.02 -5.38
C VAL A 73 -7.04 -13.44 -5.80
N ARG A 74 -6.34 -14.04 -6.78
CA ARG A 74 -6.59 -15.42 -7.22
C ARG A 74 -6.40 -16.46 -6.10
N ALA A 75 -5.46 -16.23 -5.18
CA ALA A 75 -5.18 -17.14 -4.08
C ALA A 75 -6.18 -17.04 -2.91
N HIS A 76 -6.82 -15.88 -2.69
CA HIS A 76 -7.72 -15.63 -1.55
C HIS A 76 -9.21 -15.58 -1.93
N LEU A 77 -9.56 -15.62 -3.22
CA LEU A 77 -10.94 -15.82 -3.68
C LEU A 77 -11.56 -17.20 -3.31
N PRO A 78 -10.84 -18.35 -3.28
CA PRO A 78 -11.44 -19.64 -2.96
C PRO A 78 -12.02 -19.73 -1.53
N GLU A 79 -11.52 -18.94 -0.58
CA GLU A 79 -12.03 -18.94 0.80
C GLU A 79 -13.43 -18.31 0.91
N ALA A 80 -13.79 -17.41 0.00
CA ALA A 80 -15.14 -16.85 -0.07
C ALA A 80 -16.13 -17.81 -0.72
N GLU A 81 -15.68 -18.65 -1.65
CA GLU A 81 -16.50 -19.71 -2.29
C GLU A 81 -16.79 -20.88 -1.34
N ALA A 82 -15.81 -21.31 -0.54
CA ALA A 82 -16.03 -22.36 0.47
C ALA A 82 -17.10 -22.00 1.52
N ALA A 83 -17.31 -20.70 1.77
CA ALA A 83 -18.38 -20.21 2.63
C ALA A 83 -19.78 -20.29 1.97
N VAL A 84 -19.84 -20.34 0.64
CA VAL A 84 -21.08 -20.47 -0.15
C VAL A 84 -21.39 -21.94 -0.47
N ASP A 85 -20.38 -22.76 -0.73
CA ASP A 85 -20.52 -24.22 -0.94
C ASP A 85 -20.90 -25.00 0.34
N GLY A 86 -20.81 -24.36 1.51
CA GLY A 86 -21.30 -24.91 2.78
C GLY A 86 -22.84 -24.91 2.93
N LEU A 87 -23.58 -24.35 1.97
CA LEU A 87 -25.05 -24.39 1.94
C LEU A 87 -25.54 -25.73 1.36
N PRO A 88 -26.52 -26.40 1.98
CA PRO A 88 -26.94 -27.74 1.58
C PRO A 88 -27.51 -27.77 0.15
N PRO A 89 -27.22 -28.82 -0.64
CA PRO A 89 -27.67 -28.92 -2.02
C PRO A 89 -29.17 -29.19 -2.10
N THR A 90 -29.97 -28.18 -2.45
CA THR A 90 -31.37 -28.37 -2.82
C THR A 90 -31.44 -28.81 -4.29
N GLY A 91 -31.55 -30.12 -4.49
CA GLY A 91 -31.58 -30.73 -5.82
C GLY A 91 -32.78 -30.31 -6.66
N ASN A 92 -32.52 -29.90 -7.91
CA ASN A 92 -33.37 -30.06 -9.11
C ASN A 92 -32.63 -29.47 -10.32
N GLY A 93 -32.81 -30.03 -11.53
CA GLY A 93 -32.05 -29.73 -12.77
C GLY A 93 -32.01 -28.27 -13.29
N LEU A 94 -32.67 -27.32 -12.63
CA LEU A 94 -32.43 -25.88 -12.77
C LEU A 94 -31.07 -25.44 -12.18
N GLN A 95 -30.51 -26.25 -11.28
CA GLN A 95 -29.25 -26.02 -10.58
C GLN A 95 -28.02 -26.19 -11.48
N THR A 96 -28.14 -26.92 -12.60
CA THR A 96 -27.07 -27.07 -13.60
C THR A 96 -26.89 -25.83 -14.48
N ASP A 97 -27.98 -25.12 -14.83
CA ASP A 97 -27.91 -23.83 -15.53
C ASP A 97 -27.61 -22.68 -14.56
N ALA A 98 -28.13 -22.75 -13.32
CA ALA A 98 -27.76 -21.82 -12.25
C ALA A 98 -26.28 -21.97 -11.83
N GLY A 99 -25.76 -23.19 -11.81
CA GLY A 99 -24.34 -23.47 -11.56
C GLY A 99 -23.44 -22.99 -12.70
N ARG A 100 -23.87 -23.15 -13.96
CA ARG A 100 -23.14 -22.64 -15.12
C ARG A 100 -23.11 -21.11 -15.17
N THR A 101 -24.23 -20.45 -14.84
CA THR A 101 -24.31 -18.99 -14.72
C THR A 101 -23.56 -18.45 -13.49
N ALA A 102 -23.47 -19.20 -12.39
CA ALA A 102 -22.64 -18.85 -11.24
C ALA A 102 -21.14 -18.91 -11.57
N ILE A 103 -20.69 -19.93 -12.31
CA ILE A 103 -19.30 -20.04 -12.80
C ILE A 103 -18.95 -18.91 -13.78
N GLU A 104 -19.87 -18.56 -14.68
CA GLU A 104 -19.69 -17.41 -15.59
C GLU A 104 -19.68 -16.06 -14.83
N ALA A 105 -20.57 -15.89 -13.83
CA ALA A 105 -20.61 -14.69 -12.99
C ALA A 105 -19.35 -14.55 -12.13
N ASP A 106 -18.82 -15.65 -11.62
CA ASP A 106 -17.54 -15.71 -10.90
C ASP A 106 -16.36 -15.38 -11.83
N GLY A 107 -16.36 -15.90 -13.07
CA GLY A 107 -15.39 -15.51 -14.09
C GLY A 107 -15.39 -14.00 -14.39
N VAL A 108 -16.58 -13.39 -14.47
CA VAL A 108 -16.76 -11.95 -14.67
C VAL A 108 -16.36 -11.15 -13.42
N GLN A 109 -16.65 -11.64 -12.21
CA GLN A 109 -16.21 -11.00 -10.96
C GLN A 109 -14.69 -11.06 -10.79
N ARG A 110 -14.05 -12.19 -11.12
CA ARG A 110 -12.59 -12.34 -11.13
C ARG A 110 -11.94 -11.41 -12.15
N GLN A 111 -12.50 -11.27 -13.35
CA GLN A 111 -12.04 -10.30 -14.34
C GLN A 111 -12.18 -8.85 -13.84
N ARG A 112 -13.31 -8.49 -13.21
CA ARG A 112 -13.51 -7.15 -12.62
C ARG A 112 -12.57 -6.87 -11.45
N ALA A 113 -12.28 -7.88 -10.62
CA ALA A 113 -11.36 -7.76 -9.50
C ALA A 113 -9.92 -7.54 -9.97
N VAL A 114 -9.47 -8.26 -11.02
CA VAL A 114 -8.17 -8.02 -11.66
C VAL A 114 -8.08 -6.62 -12.27
N HIS A 115 -9.20 -6.08 -12.78
CA HIS A 115 -9.22 -4.73 -13.34
C HIS A 115 -9.06 -3.59 -12.31
N ARG A 116 -9.08 -3.90 -10.99
CA ARG A 116 -8.79 -2.93 -9.93
C ARG A 116 -7.30 -2.62 -9.74
N GLN A 117 -6.42 -3.24 -10.53
CA GLN A 117 -4.98 -2.92 -10.57
C GLN A 117 -4.68 -1.41 -10.66
N TRP A 118 -5.47 -0.65 -11.42
CA TRP A 118 -5.33 0.81 -11.50
C TRP A 118 -5.65 1.53 -10.19
N TRP A 119 -6.61 1.01 -9.41
CA TRP A 119 -6.91 1.54 -8.08
C TRP A 119 -5.81 1.23 -7.08
N VAL A 120 -5.21 0.04 -7.16
CA VAL A 120 -4.06 -0.33 -6.31
C VAL A 120 -2.86 0.57 -6.63
N PHE A 121 -2.53 0.71 -7.91
CA PHE A 121 -1.46 1.60 -8.36
C PHE A 121 -1.73 3.06 -7.96
N GLY A 122 -2.93 3.57 -8.26
CA GLY A 122 -3.34 4.92 -7.91
C GLY A 122 -3.35 5.16 -6.39
N GLY A 123 -3.72 4.16 -5.59
CA GLY A 123 -3.64 4.20 -4.14
C GLY A 123 -2.20 4.30 -3.63
N CYS A 124 -1.28 3.52 -4.18
CA CYS A 124 0.14 3.62 -3.84
C CYS A 124 0.72 4.98 -4.20
N VAL A 125 0.46 5.47 -5.42
CA VAL A 125 0.92 6.79 -5.88
C VAL A 125 0.30 7.91 -5.04
N GLY A 126 -0.99 7.82 -4.75
CA GLY A 126 -1.69 8.80 -3.92
C GLY A 126 -1.18 8.85 -2.48
N LEU A 127 -0.90 7.70 -1.88
CA LEU A 127 -0.30 7.62 -0.54
C LEU A 127 1.12 8.21 -0.53
N ASP A 128 1.94 7.91 -1.54
CA ASP A 128 3.31 8.42 -1.69
C ASP A 128 3.31 9.94 -1.89
N LEU A 129 2.43 10.46 -2.74
CA LEU A 129 2.22 11.90 -2.92
C LEU A 129 1.74 12.56 -1.63
N TRP A 130 0.80 11.94 -0.93
CA TRP A 130 0.34 12.46 0.36
C TRP A 130 1.49 12.54 1.36
N MET A 131 2.27 11.46 1.53
CA MET A 131 3.40 11.47 2.47
C MET A 131 4.51 12.46 2.10
N THR A 132 4.77 12.66 0.80
CA THR A 132 5.81 13.59 0.33
C THR A 132 5.37 15.05 0.34
N GLN A 133 4.08 15.34 0.09
CA GLN A 133 3.55 16.70 0.01
C GLN A 133 2.95 17.20 1.34
N PHE A 134 2.52 16.30 2.22
CA PHE A 134 1.93 16.64 3.51
C PHE A 134 2.83 17.54 4.38
N PRO A 135 4.17 17.32 4.46
CA PRO A 135 5.06 18.21 5.20
C PRO A 135 5.07 19.64 4.63
N TYR A 136 5.02 19.80 3.30
CA TYR A 136 4.99 21.11 2.65
C TYR A 136 3.67 21.86 2.89
N TRP A 137 2.56 21.13 2.98
CA TRP A 137 1.27 21.69 3.37
C TRP A 137 1.28 22.20 4.82
N LEU A 138 1.85 21.45 5.75
CA LEU A 138 2.00 21.86 7.15
C LEU A 138 2.89 23.09 7.33
N LEU A 139 3.90 23.26 6.47
CA LEU A 139 4.83 24.40 6.53
C LEU A 139 4.29 25.67 5.82
N ARG A 140 3.25 25.55 5.00
CA ARG A 140 2.58 26.68 4.32
C ARG A 140 1.39 27.24 5.11
N GLY A 141 1.00 26.60 6.22
CA GLY A 141 -0.04 27.06 7.14
C GLY A 141 0.49 27.98 8.22
#